data_AF-A0A349QXZ5-F1
#
_entry.id   AF-A0A349QXZ5-F1
#
_cell.length_a   1.000
_cell.length_b   1.000
_cell.length_c   1.000
_cell.angle_alpha   90.00
_cell.angle_beta   90.00
_cell.angle_gamma   90.00
#
_symmetry.space_group_name_H-M   'P 1'
#
loop_
_entity.id
_entity.type
_entity.pdbx_description
1 polymer ?
#
loop_
_entity_poly.entity_id
_entity_poly.type
_entity_poly.pdbx_seq_one_letter_code
_entity_poly.pdbx_strand_id
1 'polypeptide(L)' 'MQNIKEYVEANKQRFLDELFDLLRLPSVSADPKFKGDVEKTADFVAQKLREAGADNVEVCPTAGNPIVYG' A
#
# COMPACT_ATOMS: atom_id res chain seq x y z
N MET A 1 17.03 13.19 -16.50
CA MET A 1 16.48 11.81 -16.60
C MET A 1 17.51 10.70 -16.45
N GLN A 2 18.83 10.95 -16.60
CA GLN A 2 19.87 9.91 -16.51
C GLN A 2 19.99 9.24 -15.12
N ASN A 3 19.38 9.83 -14.08
CA ASN A 3 19.53 9.43 -12.68
C ASN A 3 18.40 8.50 -12.15
N ILE A 4 17.25 8.38 -12.85
CA ILE A 4 16.11 7.59 -12.32
C ILE A 4 16.40 6.08 -12.38
N LYS A 5 17.03 5.59 -13.45
CA LYS A 5 17.37 4.16 -13.57
C LYS A 5 18.36 3.72 -12.49
N GLU A 6 19.37 4.55 -12.22
CA GLU A 6 20.35 4.30 -11.15
C GLU A 6 19.68 4.30 -9.78
N TYR A 7 18.78 5.25 -9.51
CA TYR A 7 18.00 5.29 -8.28
C TYR A 7 17.14 4.01 -8.12
N VAL A 8 16.46 3.57 -9.18
CA VAL A 8 15.64 2.36 -9.15
C VAL A 8 16.47 1.12 -8.86
N GLU A 9 17.62 0.95 -9.54
CA GLU A 9 18.50 -0.18 -9.28
C GLU A 9 19.09 -0.15 -7.87
N ALA A 10 19.49 1.03 -7.38
CA ALA A 10 20.02 1.21 -6.02
C ALA A 10 18.98 0.93 -4.92
N ASN A 11 17.68 1.13 -5.21
CA ASN A 11 16.59 0.93 -4.26
C ASN A 11 15.78 -0.36 -4.51
N LYS A 12 16.16 -1.16 -5.50
CA LYS A 12 15.40 -2.31 -5.97
C LYS A 12 15.02 -3.28 -4.86
N GLN A 13 15.97 -3.61 -3.98
CA GLN A 13 15.70 -4.54 -2.88
C GLN A 13 14.66 -3.98 -1.91
N ARG A 14 14.75 -2.69 -1.54
CA ARG A 14 13.77 -2.02 -0.71
C ARG A 14 12.37 -2.07 -1.33
N PHE A 15 12.25 -1.80 -2.63
CA PHE A 15 10.96 -1.87 -3.33
C PHE A 15 10.37 -3.28 -3.35
N LEU A 16 11.21 -4.30 -3.54
CA LEU A 16 10.78 -5.69 -3.47
C LEU A 16 10.33 -6.06 -2.06
N ASP A 17 11.06 -5.65 -1.03
CA ASP A 17 10.70 -5.92 0.36
C ASP A 17 9.37 -5.24 0.74
N GLU A 18 9.19 -3.97 0.38
CA GLU A 18 7.93 -3.23 0.56
C GLU A 18 6.75 -3.90 -0.17
N LEU A 19 6.98 -4.40 -1.39
CA LEU A 19 5.98 -5.16 -2.15
C LEU A 19 5.66 -6.48 -1.46
N PHE A 20 6.66 -7.22 -0.97
CA PHE A 20 6.43 -8.48 -0.28
C PHE A 20 5.72 -8.30 1.06
N ASP A 21 5.99 -7.21 1.78
CA ASP A 21 5.24 -6.87 2.99
C ASP A 21 3.76 -6.63 2.69
N LEU A 22 3.45 -5.91 1.61
CA LEU A 22 2.08 -5.73 1.14
C LEU A 22 1.42 -7.07 0.76
N LEU A 23 2.11 -7.92 -0.01
CA LEU A 23 1.58 -9.20 -0.48
C LEU A 23 1.33 -10.24 0.64
N ARG A 24 1.99 -10.09 1.79
CA ARG A 24 1.76 -10.95 2.96
C ARG A 24 0.44 -10.66 3.67
N LEU A 25 -0.16 -9.49 3.43
CA LEU A 25 -1.46 -9.15 3.99
C LEU A 25 -2.56 -9.88 3.19
N PRO A 26 -3.38 -10.73 3.83
CA PRO A 26 -4.35 -11.56 3.13
C PRO A 26 -5.64 -10.79 2.83
N SER A 27 -5.56 -9.68 2.08
CA SER A 27 -6.71 -8.83 1.75
C SER A 27 -7.56 -9.37 0.61
N VAL A 28 -8.23 -10.51 0.83
CA VAL A 28 -9.13 -11.14 -0.15
C VAL A 28 -10.54 -10.56 -0.03
N SER A 29 -10.89 -9.64 -0.92
CA SER A 29 -12.16 -8.87 -0.85
C SER A 29 -13.43 -9.69 -1.12
N ALA A 30 -13.31 -10.83 -1.81
CA ALA A 30 -14.45 -11.70 -2.13
C ALA A 30 -14.85 -12.63 -0.99
N ASP A 31 -13.99 -12.82 0.02
CA ASP A 31 -14.24 -13.69 1.17
C ASP A 31 -14.43 -12.83 2.44
N PRO A 32 -15.65 -12.78 3.02
CA PRO A 32 -15.95 -11.99 4.20
C PRO A 32 -15.04 -12.28 5.42
N LYS A 33 -14.43 -13.47 5.49
CA LYS A 33 -13.48 -13.82 6.56
C LYS A 33 -12.29 -12.87 6.61
N PHE A 34 -11.89 -12.31 5.47
CA PHE A 34 -10.73 -11.43 5.34
C PHE A 34 -11.10 -9.95 5.39
N LYS A 35 -12.36 -9.58 5.73
CA LYS A 35 -12.78 -8.17 5.79
C LYS A 35 -11.86 -7.30 6.66
N GLY A 36 -11.48 -7.80 7.84
CA GLY A 36 -10.55 -7.08 8.72
C GLY A 36 -9.13 -6.99 8.14
N ASP A 37 -8.71 -7.93 7.30
CA ASP A 37 -7.41 -7.86 6.64
C ASP A 37 -7.42 -6.90 5.44
N VAL A 38 -8.56 -6.76 4.75
CA VAL A 38 -8.76 -5.68 3.76
C VAL A 38 -8.66 -4.30 4.41
N GLU A 39 -9.26 -4.11 5.59
CA GLU A 39 -9.16 -2.86 6.35
C GLU A 39 -7.71 -2.57 6.78
N LYS A 40 -7.00 -3.56 7.34
CA LYS A 40 -5.57 -3.43 7.68
C LYS A 40 -4.69 -3.12 6.46
N THR A 41 -4.98 -3.72 5.30
CA THR A 41 -4.23 -3.42 4.07
C THR A 41 -4.47 -1.99 3.60
N ALA A 42 -5.68 -1.46 3.74
CA ALA A 42 -5.96 -0.06 3.43
C ALA A 42 -5.13 0.88 4.35
N ASP A 43 -5.08 0.59 5.65
CA ASP A 43 -4.27 1.35 6.59
C ASP A 43 -2.77 1.26 6.27
N PHE A 44 -2.27 0.07 5.90
CA PHE A 44 -0.89 -0.14 5.50
C PHE A 44 -0.52 0.69 4.26
N VAL A 45 -1.37 0.68 3.22
CA VAL A 45 -1.13 1.45 2.00
C VAL A 45 -1.17 2.95 2.29
N ALA A 46 -2.10 3.41 3.12
CA ALA A 46 -2.15 4.80 3.56
C ALA A 46 -0.86 5.20 4.31
N GLN A 47 -0.35 4.35 5.19
CA GLN A 47 0.93 4.59 5.85
C GLN A 47 2.08 4.70 4.84
N LYS A 48 2.15 3.80 3.84
CA LYS A 48 3.19 3.84 2.80
C LYS A 48 3.14 5.09 1.93
N LEU A 49 1.95 5.59 1.60
CA LEU A 49 1.78 6.86 0.90
C LEU A 49 2.28 8.04 1.74
N ARG A 50 1.98 8.08 3.04
CA ARG A 50 2.48 9.12 3.96
C ARG A 50 4.01 9.07 4.08
N GLU A 51 4.58 7.88 4.23
CA GLU A 51 6.05 7.68 4.29
C GLU A 51 6.75 8.10 2.99
N ALA A 52 6.08 7.93 1.85
CA ALA A 52 6.57 8.38 0.55
C ALA A 52 6.48 9.91 0.34
N GLY A 53 5.81 10.63 1.26
CA GLY A 53 5.69 12.09 1.23
C GLY A 53 4.44 12.60 0.50
N ALA A 54 3.40 11.79 0.35
CA ALA A 54 2.11 12.26 -0.15
C ALA A 54 1.45 13.24 0.85
N ASP A 55 0.97 14.38 0.36
CA ASP A 55 0.46 15.47 1.20
C ASP A 55 -0.90 15.13 1.85
N ASN A 56 -1.83 14.54 1.08
CA ASN A 56 -3.19 14.27 1.53
C ASN A 56 -3.48 12.78 1.44
N VAL A 57 -3.35 12.06 2.56
CA VAL A 57 -3.62 10.62 2.59
C VAL A 57 -4.80 10.27 3.49
N GLU A 58 -5.84 9.70 2.89
CA GLU A 58 -7.10 9.35 3.55
C GLU A 58 -7.49 7.89 3.29
N VAL A 59 -7.98 7.22 4.33
CA VAL A 59 -8.72 5.96 4.21
C VAL A 59 -10.21 6.31 4.25
N CYS A 60 -10.85 6.27 3.08
CA CYS A 60 -12.24 6.67 2.92
C CYS A 60 -13.17 5.45 3.14
N PRO A 61 -14.06 5.48 4.15
CA PRO A 61 -15.03 4.41 4.34
C PRO A 61 -16.07 4.41 3.22
N THR A 62 -16.48 3.22 2.79
CA THR A 62 -17.57 3.04 1.81
C THR A 62 -18.60 2.05 2.32
N ALA A 63 -19.69 1.84 1.57
CA ALA A 63 -20.66 0.77 1.88
C ALA A 63 -20.04 -0.64 1.78
N GLY A 64 -18.93 -0.78 1.05
CA GLY A 64 -18.17 -2.02 0.89
C GLY A 64 -16.80 -1.91 1.54
N ASN A 65 -15.76 -2.15 0.75
CA ASN A 65 -14.37 -2.06 1.22
C ASN A 65 -13.88 -0.60 1.23
N PRO A 66 -12.97 -0.23 2.13
CA PRO A 66 -12.39 1.11 2.15
C PRO A 66 -11.60 1.41 0.86
N ILE A 67 -11.48 2.69 0.55
CA ILE A 67 -10.63 3.21 -0.52
C ILE A 67 -9.49 4.00 0.12
N VAL A 68 -8.29 3.91 -0.44
CA VAL A 68 -7.17 4.76 -0.03
C VAL A 68 -6.97 5.83 -1.10
N TYR A 69 -6.95 7.09 -0.68
CA TYR A 69 -6.59 8.25 -1.49
C TYR A 69 -5.26 8.82 -1.01
N GLY A 70 -4.36 9.18 -1.93
CA GLY A 70 -3.05 9.79 -1.65
C GLY A 70 -2.21 10.00 -2.89
#